data_AF-A0A0C3E7U3-F1
#
_entry.id   AF-A0A0C3E7U3-F1
#
_cell.length_a   1.000
_cell.length_b   1.000
_cell.length_c   1.000
_cell.angle_alpha   90.00
_cell.angle_beta   90.00
_cell.angle_gamma   90.00
#
_symmetry.space_group_name_H-M   'P 1'
#
loop_
_entity.id
_entity.type
_entity.pdbx_description
1 polymer ?
#
loop_
_entity_poly.entity_id
_entity_poly.type
_entity_poly.pdbx_seq_one_letter_code
_entity_poly.pdbx_strand_id
1 'polypeptide(L)'
;MSKQAPDADTLYEQVHRRMVESGEWDRILRVMSTGLSEHGWSGKVHDRAKERARTMDRPFFQAILEEVSQYAQANVPSAVKDEVMKKIREFVQAQFEK
;
A
#
# COMPACT_ATOMS: atom_id res chain seq x y z
N MET A 1 -2.25 -39.20 11.94
CA MET A 1 -2.50 -38.15 10.93
C MET A 1 -2.05 -36.82 11.51
N SER A 2 -0.81 -36.41 11.21
CA SER A 2 -0.27 -35.15 11.73
C SER A 2 -0.84 -34.00 10.91
N LYS A 3 -1.62 -33.11 11.55
CA LYS A 3 -2.01 -31.82 10.97
C LYS A 3 -0.72 -31.01 10.76
N GLN A 4 -0.21 -31.00 9.54
CA GLN A 4 0.88 -30.11 9.16
C GLN A 4 0.33 -28.68 9.25
N ALA A 5 1.01 -27.81 10.00
CA ALA A 5 0.65 -26.40 10.05
C ALA A 5 0.67 -25.84 8.62
N PRO A 6 -0.31 -25.01 8.23
CA PRO A 6 -0.25 -24.36 6.92
C PRO A 6 1.06 -23.60 6.80
N ASP A 7 1.69 -23.72 5.63
CA ASP A 7 2.83 -22.90 5.27
C ASP A 7 2.45 -21.39 5.38
N ALA A 8 3.43 -20.55 5.71
CA ALA A 8 3.24 -19.12 5.92
C ALA A 8 2.63 -18.42 4.70
N ASP A 9 2.99 -18.84 3.48
CA ASP A 9 2.43 -18.28 2.24
C ASP A 9 0.95 -18.64 2.10
N THR A 10 0.62 -19.91 2.36
CA THR A 10 -0.78 -20.37 2.40
C THR A 10 -1.60 -19.61 3.44
N LEU A 11 -1.04 -19.29 4.61
CA LEU A 11 -1.72 -18.52 5.64
C LEU A 11 -1.93 -17.06 5.22
N TYR A 12 -0.91 -16.45 4.62
CA TYR A 12 -0.97 -15.10 4.06
C TYR A 12 -2.11 -14.99 3.02
N GLU A 13 -2.16 -15.91 2.06
CA GLU A 13 -3.20 -15.92 1.02
C GLU A 13 -4.61 -16.03 1.61
N GLN A 14 -4.80 -16.88 2.61
CA GLN A 14 -6.11 -17.04 3.26
C GLN A 14 -6.55 -15.78 4.00
N VAL A 15 -5.64 -15.15 4.76
CA VAL A 15 -5.93 -13.92 5.49
C VAL A 15 -6.21 -12.77 4.51
N HIS A 16 -5.37 -12.64 3.48
CA HIS A 16 -5.56 -11.63 2.44
C HIS A 16 -6.89 -11.81 1.72
N ARG A 17 -7.25 -13.04 1.34
CA ARG A 17 -8.55 -13.32 0.71
C ARG A 17 -9.71 -12.91 1.60
N ARG A 18 -9.69 -13.24 2.90
CA ARG A 18 -10.75 -12.81 3.85
C ARG A 18 -10.82 -11.29 3.98
N MET A 19 -9.67 -10.60 3.96
CA MET A 19 -9.62 -9.14 4.02
C MET A 19 -10.26 -8.49 2.78
N VAL A 20 -10.07 -9.10 1.60
CA VAL A 20 -10.72 -8.66 0.36
C VAL A 20 -12.21 -8.98 0.39
N GLU A 21 -12.60 -10.21 0.70
CA GLU A 21 -14.01 -10.66 0.70
C GLU A 21 -14.87 -9.93 1.73
N SER A 22 -14.30 -9.50 2.86
CA SER A 22 -14.99 -8.68 3.86
C SER A 22 -15.11 -7.21 3.50
N GLY A 23 -14.39 -6.74 2.47
CA GLY A 23 -14.29 -5.33 2.09
C GLY A 23 -13.38 -4.50 2.99
N GLU A 24 -12.72 -5.10 3.98
CA GLU A 24 -11.76 -4.40 4.84
C GLU A 24 -10.55 -3.92 4.05
N TRP A 25 -10.14 -4.66 3.03
CA TRP A 25 -9.09 -4.22 2.10
C TRP A 25 -9.42 -2.87 1.44
N ASP A 26 -10.64 -2.73 0.91
CA ASP A 26 -11.07 -1.48 0.25
C ASP A 26 -11.18 -0.32 1.24
N ARG A 27 -11.58 -0.60 2.49
CA ARG A 27 -11.60 0.41 3.57
C ARG A 27 -10.19 0.88 3.91
N ILE A 28 -9.23 -0.04 4.06
CA ILE A 28 -7.83 0.27 4.33
C ILE A 28 -7.23 1.09 3.17
N LEU A 29 -7.49 0.68 1.92
CA LEU A 29 -7.04 1.42 0.74
C LEU A 29 -7.62 2.83 0.69
N ARG A 30 -8.89 3.01 1.06
CA ARG A 30 -9.53 4.33 1.12
C ARG A 30 -8.86 5.21 2.18
N VAL A 31 -8.63 4.69 3.38
CA VAL A 31 -7.91 5.41 4.45
C VAL A 31 -6.53 5.85 3.97
N MET A 32 -5.78 4.93 3.35
CA MET A 32 -4.47 5.25 2.80
C MET A 32 -4.56 6.35 1.73
N SER A 33 -5.45 6.21 0.75
CA SER A 33 -5.60 7.16 -0.35
C SER A 33 -6.02 8.57 0.12
N THR A 34 -6.98 8.63 1.04
CA THR A 34 -7.41 9.89 1.67
C THR A 34 -6.28 10.51 2.47
N GLY A 35 -5.62 9.75 3.34
CA GLY A 35 -4.51 10.24 4.16
C GLY A 35 -3.33 10.74 3.32
N LEU A 36 -2.95 10.02 2.27
CA LEU A 36 -1.92 10.46 1.33
C LEU A 36 -2.30 11.77 0.63
N SER A 37 -3.56 11.90 0.23
CA SER A 37 -4.05 13.11 -0.45
C SER A 37 -4.09 14.32 0.48
N GLU A 38 -4.59 14.15 1.71
CA GLU A 38 -4.68 15.22 2.73
C GLU A 38 -3.29 15.72 3.16
N HIS A 39 -2.29 14.85 3.20
CA HIS A 39 -0.89 15.24 3.47
C HIS A 39 -0.17 15.81 2.24
N GLY A 40 -0.88 15.99 1.12
CA GLY A 40 -0.34 16.51 -0.14
C GLY A 40 0.66 15.58 -0.83
N TRP A 41 0.76 14.31 -0.40
CA TRP A 41 1.69 13.34 -0.99
C TRP A 41 1.35 13.07 -2.46
N SER A 42 0.07 12.86 -2.76
CA SER A 42 -0.40 12.58 -4.14
C SER A 42 -0.02 13.70 -5.10
N GLY A 43 -0.13 14.96 -4.66
CA GLY A 43 0.28 16.13 -5.43
C GLY A 43 1.79 16.18 -5.67
N LYS A 44 2.61 15.97 -4.63
CA LYS A 44 4.08 15.95 -4.74
C LYS A 44 4.58 14.88 -5.71
N VAL A 45 3.99 13.68 -5.64
CA VAL A 45 4.33 12.57 -6.55
C VAL A 45 3.97 12.93 -8.00
N HIS A 46 2.78 13.50 -8.22
CA HIS A 46 2.35 13.97 -9.53
C HIS A 46 3.26 15.06 -10.09
N ASP A 47 3.58 16.08 -9.29
CA ASP A 47 4.42 17.19 -9.72
C ASP A 47 5.83 16.72 -10.07
N ARG A 48 6.38 15.78 -9.31
CA ARG A 48 7.67 15.17 -9.62
C ARG A 48 7.64 14.35 -10.91
N ALA A 49 6.59 13.56 -11.13
CA ALA A 49 6.42 12.82 -12.38
C ALA A 49 6.33 13.76 -13.59
N LYS A 50 5.58 14.86 -13.44
CA LYS A 50 5.42 15.90 -14.47
C LYS A 50 6.74 16.59 -14.77
N GLU A 51 7.50 16.95 -13.75
CA GLU A 51 8.81 17.58 -13.95
C GLU A 51 9.80 16.62 -14.61
N ARG A 52 9.80 15.35 -14.19
CA ARG A 52 10.66 14.35 -14.82
C ARG A 52 10.34 14.18 -16.30
N ALA A 53 9.07 14.10 -16.66
CA ALA A 53 8.63 14.01 -18.05
C ALA A 53 9.07 15.22 -18.90
N ARG A 54 9.05 16.44 -18.34
CA ARG A 54 9.49 17.66 -19.05
C ARG A 54 10.98 17.68 -19.36
N THR A 55 11.80 17.08 -18.51
CA THR A 55 13.25 16.99 -18.71
C THR A 55 13.66 15.92 -19.74
N MET A 56 12.71 15.09 -20.20
CA MET A 56 12.96 14.06 -21.19
C MET A 56 12.63 14.58 -22.59
N ASP A 57 13.57 14.42 -23.52
CA ASP A 57 13.35 14.74 -24.95
C ASP A 57 12.18 13.90 -25.54
N ARG A 58 12.08 12.65 -25.10
CA ARG A 58 10.92 11.77 -25.35
C ARG A 58 10.48 11.10 -24.05
N PRO A 59 9.29 11.44 -23.50
CA PRO A 59 8.79 10.82 -22.28
C PRO A 59 8.67 9.30 -22.40
N PHE A 60 9.25 8.58 -21.43
CA PHE A 60 9.17 7.13 -21.33
C PHE A 60 8.59 6.74 -19.96
N PHE A 61 7.43 6.10 -19.97
CA PHE A 61 6.66 5.82 -18.76
C PHE A 61 7.45 5.02 -17.73
N GLN A 62 8.15 3.96 -18.13
CA GLN A 62 8.84 3.09 -17.19
C GLN A 62 9.99 3.81 -16.47
N ALA A 63 10.76 4.64 -17.16
CA ALA A 63 11.81 5.45 -16.54
C ALA A 63 11.24 6.48 -15.54
N ILE A 64 10.09 7.08 -15.86
CA ILE A 64 9.39 7.99 -14.92
C ILE A 64 8.88 7.20 -13.71
N LEU A 65 8.25 6.05 -13.94
CA LEU A 65 7.68 5.22 -12.89
C LEU A 65 8.74 4.72 -11.90
N GLU A 66 9.89 4.24 -12.38
CA GLU A 66 10.97 3.74 -11.54
C GLU A 66 11.49 4.81 -10.58
N GLU A 67 11.79 6.01 -11.11
CA GLU A 67 12.28 7.12 -10.28
C GLU A 67 11.20 7.64 -9.31
N VAL A 68 9.98 7.85 -9.82
CA VAL A 68 8.89 8.39 -9.03
C VAL A 68 8.47 7.40 -7.94
N SER A 69 8.52 6.09 -8.20
CA SER A 69 8.19 5.06 -7.20
C SER A 69 9.14 5.09 -6.02
N GLN A 70 10.44 5.26 -6.24
CA GLN A 70 11.43 5.39 -5.17
C GLN A 70 11.14 6.62 -4.29
N TYR A 71 10.89 7.78 -4.91
CA TYR A 71 10.50 8.99 -4.19
C TYR A 71 9.19 8.81 -3.42
N ALA A 72 8.17 8.25 -4.07
CA ALA A 72 6.84 8.02 -3.53
C ALA A 72 6.91 7.16 -2.25
N GLN A 73 7.64 6.03 -2.30
CA GLN A 73 7.82 5.13 -1.16
C GLN A 73 8.60 5.78 -0.01
N ALA A 74 9.67 6.53 -0.31
CA ALA A 74 10.48 7.20 0.70
C ALA A 74 9.76 8.35 1.41
N ASN A 75 8.75 8.95 0.76
CA ASN A 75 8.07 10.14 1.26
C ASN A 75 6.66 9.86 1.80
N VAL A 76 6.27 8.59 1.97
CA VAL A 76 5.00 8.25 2.63
C VAL A 76 4.99 8.85 4.05
N PRO A 77 4.00 9.68 4.41
CA PRO A 77 3.91 10.24 5.76
C PRO A 77 3.84 9.13 6.81
N SER A 78 4.64 9.25 7.87
CA SER A 78 4.68 8.26 8.96
C SER A 78 3.30 8.07 9.60
N ALA A 79 2.55 9.15 9.82
CA ALA A 79 1.20 9.09 10.37
C ALA A 79 0.26 8.21 9.54
N VAL A 80 0.28 8.34 8.21
CA VAL A 80 -0.54 7.52 7.31
C VAL A 80 -0.08 6.06 7.33
N LYS A 81 1.24 5.83 7.31
CA LYS A 81 1.81 4.48 7.40
C LYS A 81 1.41 3.80 8.71
N ASP A 82 1.51 4.50 9.84
CA ASP A 82 1.19 3.97 11.16
C ASP A 82 -0.30 3.64 11.28
N GLU A 83 -1.18 4.50 10.77
CA GLU A 83 -2.62 4.25 10.75
C GLU A 83 -2.99 3.03 9.91
N VAL A 84 -2.46 2.93 8.68
CA VAL A 84 -2.71 1.79 7.79
C VAL A 84 -2.16 0.49 8.40
N MET A 85 -0.94 0.52 8.94
CA MET A 85 -0.35 -0.65 9.59
C MET A 85 -1.12 -1.08 10.83
N LYS A 86 -1.65 -0.13 11.61
CA LYS A 86 -2.52 -0.44 12.75
C LYS A 86 -3.77 -1.20 12.29
N LYS A 87 -4.47 -0.73 11.26
CA LYS A 87 -5.68 -1.38 10.73
C LYS A 87 -5.40 -2.79 10.20
N ILE A 88 -4.28 -2.96 9.48
CA ILE A 88 -3.84 -4.28 9.00
C ILE A 88 -3.59 -5.22 10.19
N ARG A 89 -2.88 -4.76 11.23
CA ARG A 89 -2.61 -5.57 12.43
C ARG A 89 -3.89 -5.95 13.17
N GLU A 90 -4.80 -5.00 13.35
CA GLU A 90 -6.11 -5.23 13.99
C GLU A 90 -6.91 -6.32 13.23
N PHE A 91 -6.96 -6.23 11.90
CA PHE A 91 -7.63 -7.23 11.08
C PHE A 91 -6.98 -8.61 11.21
N VAL A 92 -5.64 -8.67 11.09
CA VAL A 92 -4.88 -9.92 11.18
C VAL A 92 -5.05 -10.57 12.55
N GLN A 93 -4.95 -9.80 13.64
CA GLN A 93 -5.11 -10.29 15.00
C GLN A 93 -6.51 -10.89 15.23
N ALA A 94 -7.56 -10.22 14.74
CA ALA A 94 -8.92 -10.73 14.78
C ALA A 94 -9.13 -12.05 14.00
N GLN A 95 -8.22 -12.44 13.09
CA GLN A 95 -8.29 -13.75 12.43
C GLN A 95 -7.86 -14.92 13.32
N PHE A 96 -7.14 -14.64 14.41
CA PHE A 96 -6.55 -15.66 15.30
C PHE A 96 -7.11 -15.62 16.72
N GLU A 97 -7.77 -14.53 17.12
CA GLU A 97 -8.53 -14.45 18.36
C GLU A 97 -9.83 -15.26 18.22
N LYS A 98 -9.93 -16.34 19.00
CA LYS A 98 -11.13 -17.14 19.23
C LYS A 98 -11.58 -16.98 20.66
#